data_AF-A0A7J5F3N7-F1
#
_entry.id   AF-A0A7J5F3N7-F1
#
_cell.length_a   1.000
_cell.length_b   1.000
_cell.length_c   1.000
_cell.angle_alpha   90.00
_cell.angle_beta   90.00
_cell.angle_gamma   90.00
#
_symmetry.space_group_name_H-M   'P 1'
#
loop_
_entity.id
_entity.type
_entity.pdbx_description
1 polymer ?
#
loop_
_entity_poly.entity_id
_entity_poly.type
_entity_poly.pdbx_seq_one_letter_code
_entity_poly.pdbx_strand_id
1 'polypeptide(L)'
;MNPFSEQLRSGREARGITLADIARTTRINIKYLEALEQGAFDVLPQTYIRAFIRSYAEAIGTPPERLLHQYDLIVTERYTGASGAPPA
;
A
#
# COMPACT_ATOMS: atom_id res chain seq x y z
N MET A 1 -6.52 -9.11 -6.85
CA MET A 1 -6.68 -8.00 -5.87
C MET A 1 -6.86 -8.61 -4.50
N ASN A 2 -6.12 -8.16 -3.48
CA ASN A 2 -6.21 -8.69 -2.11
C ASN A 2 -6.97 -7.70 -1.19
N PRO A 3 -7.42 -8.12 0.01
CA PRO A 3 -8.23 -7.28 0.90
C PRO A 3 -7.58 -5.94 1.26
N PHE A 4 -6.25 -5.89 1.41
CA PHE A 4 -5.51 -4.65 1.67
C PHE A 4 -5.59 -3.67 0.49
N SER A 5 -5.39 -4.17 -0.73
CA SER A 5 -5.40 -3.34 -1.94
C SER A 5 -6.80 -2.77 -2.20
N GLU A 6 -7.83 -3.58 -1.95
CA GLU A 6 -9.23 -3.15 -2.00
C GLU A 6 -9.54 -2.09 -0.93
N GLN A 7 -9.06 -2.26 0.31
CA GLN A 7 -9.23 -1.27 1.37
C GLN A 7 -8.60 0.09 1.02
N LEU A 8 -7.41 0.12 0.39
CA LEU A 8 -6.80 1.37 -0.09
C LEU A 8 -7.68 2.05 -1.13
N ARG A 9 -8.21 1.28 -2.08
CA ARG A 9 -9.08 1.77 -3.15
C ARG A 9 -10.39 2.29 -2.61
N SER A 10 -11.13 1.48 -1.85
CA SER A 10 -12.40 1.90 -1.24
C SER A 10 -12.23 3.07 -0.29
N GLY A 11 -11.14 3.10 0.49
CA GLY A 11 -10.83 4.21 1.38
C GLY A 11 -10.58 5.54 0.65
N ARG A 12 -9.93 5.47 -0.52
CA ARG A 12 -9.73 6.62 -1.41
C ARG A 12 -11.05 7.06 -2.06
N GLU A 13 -11.77 6.11 -2.67
CA GLU A 13 -13.03 6.36 -3.39
C GLU A 13 -14.10 6.94 -2.46
N ALA A 14 -14.22 6.44 -1.22
CA ALA A 14 -15.14 6.97 -0.21
C ALA A 14 -14.88 8.44 0.16
N ARG A 15 -13.68 8.97 -0.13
CA ARG A 15 -13.29 10.36 0.11
C ARG A 15 -13.30 11.22 -1.15
N GLY A 16 -13.68 10.65 -2.31
CA GLY A 16 -13.69 11.37 -3.58
C GLY A 16 -12.29 11.79 -4.06
N ILE A 17 -11.23 11.15 -3.57
CA ILE A 17 -9.85 11.48 -3.93
C ILE A 17 -9.45 10.67 -5.18
N THR A 18 -8.81 11.31 -6.16
CA THR A 18 -8.28 10.58 -7.32
C THR A 18 -6.84 10.13 -7.08
N LEU A 19 -6.38 9.10 -7.80
CA LEU A 19 -4.96 8.72 -7.78
C LEU A 19 -4.06 9.85 -8.30
N ALA A 20 -4.56 10.69 -9.21
CA ALA A 20 -3.85 11.87 -9.69
C ALA A 20 -3.66 12.93 -8.59
N ASP A 21 -4.63 13.09 -7.69
CA ASP A 21 -4.51 13.99 -6.53
C ASP A 21 -3.43 13.49 -5.56
N ILE A 22 -3.44 12.20 -5.26
CA ILE A 22 -2.42 11.57 -4.39
C ILE A 22 -1.04 11.70 -5.04
N ALA A 23 -0.90 11.39 -6.33
CA ALA A 23 0.37 11.52 -7.04
C ALA A 23 0.90 12.96 -7.00
N ARG A 24 0.02 13.95 -7.16
CA ARG A 24 0.38 15.37 -7.11
C ARG A 24 0.87 15.81 -5.73
N THR A 25 0.19 15.39 -4.66
CA THR A 25 0.54 15.80 -3.29
C THR A 25 1.75 15.05 -2.74
N THR A 26 1.84 13.75 -3.01
CA THR A 26 2.90 12.88 -2.47
C THR A 26 4.15 12.80 -3.35
N ARG A 27 4.06 13.26 -4.60
CA ARG A 27 5.09 13.09 -5.65
C ARG A 27 5.41 11.64 -5.99
N ILE A 28 4.57 10.70 -5.56
CA ILE A 28 4.68 9.29 -5.94
C ILE A 28 4.18 9.15 -7.38
N ASN A 29 4.89 8.35 -8.18
CA ASN A 29 4.45 8.04 -9.55
C ASN A 29 3.09 7.33 -9.50
N ILE A 30 2.12 7.81 -10.30
CA ILE A 30 0.77 7.25 -10.33
C ILE A 30 0.75 5.74 -10.58
N LYS A 31 1.70 5.22 -11.37
CA LYS A 31 1.83 3.78 -11.65
C LYS A 31 2.09 2.95 -10.38
N TYR A 32 2.75 3.52 -9.39
CA TYR A 32 2.99 2.85 -8.10
C TYR A 32 1.74 2.89 -7.21
N LEU A 33 0.95 3.96 -7.29
CA LEU A 33 -0.34 4.03 -6.58
C LEU A 33 -1.34 3.04 -7.18
N GLU A 34 -1.40 2.92 -8.50
CA GLU A 34 -2.17 1.89 -9.21
C GLU A 34 -1.72 0.48 -8.80
N ALA A 35 -0.41 0.24 -8.73
CA ALA A 35 0.13 -1.04 -8.29
C ALA A 35 -0.26 -1.39 -6.84
N LEU A 36 -0.28 -0.41 -5.93
CA LEU A 36 -0.78 -0.60 -4.56
C LEU A 36 -2.26 -1.01 -4.54
N GLU A 37 -3.11 -0.36 -5.34
CA GLU A 37 -4.54 -0.72 -5.43
C GLU A 37 -4.80 -2.05 -6.16
N GLN A 38 -3.87 -2.51 -6.99
CA GLN A 38 -3.97 -3.78 -7.71
C GLN A 38 -3.35 -4.96 -6.92
N GLY A 39 -2.57 -4.67 -5.88
CA GLY A 39 -1.78 -5.66 -5.12
C GLY A 39 -0.54 -6.15 -5.87
N ALA A 40 -0.08 -5.40 -6.87
CA ALA A 40 1.08 -5.71 -7.69
C ALA A 40 2.37 -5.22 -7.01
N PHE A 41 2.69 -5.76 -5.82
CA PHE A 41 3.86 -5.28 -5.05
C PHE A 41 5.21 -5.55 -5.73
N ASP A 42 5.27 -6.49 -6.68
CA ASP A 42 6.49 -6.86 -7.38
C ASP A 42 6.99 -5.75 -8.34
N VAL A 43 6.09 -4.85 -8.78
CA VAL A 43 6.47 -3.70 -9.61
C VAL A 43 6.92 -2.48 -8.79
N LEU A 44 6.74 -2.53 -7.47
CA LEU A 44 7.14 -1.46 -6.58
C LEU A 44 8.63 -1.58 -6.21
N PRO A 45 9.36 -0.46 -6.16
CA PRO A 45 10.68 -0.42 -5.52
C PRO A 45 10.58 -0.87 -4.05
N GLN A 46 11.15 -2.05 -3.72
CA GLN A 46 10.98 -2.69 -2.40
C GLN A 46 11.39 -1.78 -1.23
N THR A 47 12.47 -1.01 -1.39
CA THR A 47 12.98 -0.06 -0.37
C THR A 47 11.98 1.05 -0.03
N TYR A 48 11.04 1.37 -0.93
CA TYR A 48 10.13 2.51 -0.78
C TYR A 48 8.67 2.12 -0.48
N ILE A 49 8.31 0.83 -0.49
CA ILE A 49 6.91 0.41 -0.31
C ILE A 49 6.31 0.96 0.99
N ARG A 50 7.02 0.85 2.12
CA ARG A 50 6.54 1.37 3.41
C ARG A 50 6.35 2.89 3.38
N ALA A 51 7.23 3.61 2.70
CA ALA A 51 7.11 5.06 2.54
C ALA A 51 5.88 5.41 1.70
N PHE A 52 5.65 4.69 0.59
CA PHE A 52 4.48 4.89 -0.26
C PHE A 52 3.17 4.59 0.47
N ILE A 53 3.10 3.51 1.24
CA ILE A 53 1.93 3.16 2.05
C ILE A 53 1.62 4.28 3.06
N ARG A 54 2.64 4.81 3.75
CA ARG A 54 2.47 5.92 4.68
C ARG A 54 1.94 7.17 3.99
N SER A 55 2.57 7.60 2.90
CA SER A 55 2.13 8.80 2.17
C SER A 55 0.72 8.64 1.58
N TYR A 56 0.37 7.43 1.11
CA TYR A 56 -0.98 7.13 0.66
C TYR A 56 -1.99 7.25 1.80
N ALA A 57 -1.69 6.66 2.96
CA ALA A 57 -2.52 6.70 4.16
C ALA A 57 -2.81 8.14 4.61
N GLU A 58 -1.76 8.96 4.67
CA GLU A 58 -1.84 10.39 4.99
C GLU A 58 -2.70 11.13 3.97
N ALA A 59 -2.51 10.88 2.67
CA ALA A 59 -3.28 11.52 1.61
C ALA A 59 -4.78 11.21 1.69
N ILE A 60 -5.16 10.00 2.13
CA ILE A 60 -6.55 9.62 2.36
C ILE A 60 -6.99 9.82 3.82
N GLY A 61 -6.24 10.52 4.67
CA GLY A 61 -6.61 10.77 6.07
C GLY A 61 -6.93 9.50 6.86
N THR A 62 -6.12 8.46 6.69
CA THR A 62 -6.20 7.20 7.44
C THR A 62 -4.90 7.03 8.25
N PRO A 63 -4.95 6.56 9.52
CA PRO A 63 -3.75 6.31 10.30
C PRO A 63 -2.77 5.37 9.56
N PRO A 64 -1.53 5.81 9.27
CA PRO A 64 -0.55 5.01 8.54
C PRO A 64 -0.23 3.67 9.20
N GLU A 65 -0.24 3.64 10.54
CA GLU A 65 0.10 2.49 11.36
C GLU A 65 -0.80 1.29 11.05
N ARG A 66 -2.08 1.55 10.78
CA ARG A 66 -3.05 0.51 10.43
C ARG A 66 -2.69 -0.16 9.10
N LEU A 67 -2.40 0.64 8.07
CA LEU A 67 -2.09 0.11 6.73
C LEU A 67 -0.71 -0.56 6.71
N LEU A 68 0.27 -0.02 7.43
CA LEU A 68 1.59 -0.64 7.58
C LEU A 68 1.49 -1.99 8.28
N HIS A 69 0.70 -2.11 9.36
CA HIS A 69 0.50 -3.38 10.04
C HIS A 69 -0.14 -4.44 9.12
N GLN A 70 -1.15 -4.06 8.34
CA GLN A 70 -1.77 -4.96 7.36
C GLN A 70 -0.79 -5.41 6.28
N TYR A 71 0.07 -4.51 5.80
CA TYR A 71 1.13 -4.85 4.86
C TYR A 71 2.15 -5.81 5.48
N ASP A 72 2.55 -5.59 6.74
CA ASP A 72 3.47 -6.47 7.46
C ASP A 72 2.92 -7.88 7.62
N LEU A 73 1.60 -8.03 7.87
CA LEU A 73 0.94 -9.34 7.89
C LEU A 73 1.00 -10.03 6.51
N ILE A 74 0.69 -9.32 5.42
CA ILE A 74 0.75 -9.88 4.05
C ILE A 74 2.17 -10.36 3.71
N VAL A 75 3.16 -9.55 4.05
CA VAL A 75 4.56 -9.87 3.80
C VAL A 75 4.98 -11.07 4.64
N THR A 76 4.60 -11.10 5.92
CA THR A 76 4.88 -12.22 6.83
C THR A 76 4.22 -13.51 6.36
N GLU A 77 2.95 -13.49 5.96
CA GLU A 77 2.22 -14.64 5.41
C GLU A 77 2.85 -15.18 4.12
N ARG A 78 3.31 -14.28 3.23
CA ARG A 78 4.07 -14.68 2.04
C ARG A 78 5.38 -15.38 2.41
N TYR A 79 6.06 -14.92 3.46
CA TYR A 79 7.28 -15.58 3.94
C TYR A 79 6.96 -16.93 4.61
N THR A 80 5.99 -17.01 5.53
CA THR A 80 5.64 -18.28 6.20
C THR A 80 5.03 -19.32 5.26
N GLY A 81 4.31 -18.89 4.21
CA GLY A 81 3.79 -19.78 3.18
C GLY A 81 4.82 -20.24 2.14
N ALA A 82 5.92 -19.50 1.94
CA ALA A 82 6.95 -19.81 0.95
C ALA A 82 8.24 -20.43 1.54
N SER A 83 8.59 -20.14 2.79
CA SER A 83 9.71 -20.74 3.54
C SER A 83 9.66 -20.27 4.99
N GLY A 84 9.33 -21.15 5.93
CA GLY A 84 9.11 -20.80 7.34
C GLY A 84 10.33 -20.21 8.05
N ALA A 85 10.36 -18.88 8.23
CA ALA A 85 10.86 -18.13 9.39
C ALA A 85 10.75 -16.60 9.11
N PRO A 86 10.36 -15.76 10.10
CA PRO A 86 10.30 -14.30 9.91
C PRO A 86 11.70 -13.65 9.92
N PRO A 87 11.91 -12.53 9.19
CA PRO A 87 13.15 -11.74 9.32
C PRO A 87 13.16 -10.97 10.65
N ALA A 88 14.34 -10.96 11.28
CA ALA A 88 14.64 -10.38 12.59
C ALA A 88 14.47 -8.85 12.66
#